data_AF-A0A8H7SZ62-F1
#
_entry.id   AF-A0A8H7SZ62-F1
#
_cell.length_a   1.000
_cell.length_b   1.000
_cell.length_c   1.000
_cell.angle_alpha   90.00
_cell.angle_beta   90.00
_cell.angle_gamma   90.00
#
_symmetry.space_group_name_H-M   'P 1'
#
loop_
_entity.id
_entity.type
_entity.pdbx_description
1 polymer ?
#
loop_
_entity_poly.entity_id
_entity_poly.type
_entity_poly.pdbx_seq_one_letter_code
_entity_poly.pdbx_strand_id
1 'polypeptide(L)'
;MSINQTKAQLTEAIGLYNHLKAELDNKNNLEAYSENEWQTRIRNLGLEAAKLIHLGRILDDDHLIKNLNYKQKKLKRHGNWQKRHRKRVQQIRRQRLKRNEKWIKDIEWRVTMTPSNLLKTINNKSILQETGNEPKDKLKIKEFSRILSKLTQLRNLRRKKLEAKGHFFADDGNQFFNQVKKWHESNQKEQQRLEEEEYGLIKEEQKPSKKLTVHKQDVWRHMSIDKTAYRYWCESDQSLEALLRNRRLWDQYIITDSKDNDLIHKVPPTFIPPPPPANWIWASYLL
;
A
#
# COMPACT_ATOMS: atom_id res chain seq x y z
N MET A 1 15.82 12.45 21.57
CA MET A 1 16.38 13.19 20.41
C MET A 1 16.58 12.31 19.18
N SER A 2 16.37 12.89 17.99
CA SER A 2 16.72 12.29 16.70
C SER A 2 18.23 12.39 16.44
N ILE A 3 18.81 11.45 15.67
CA ILE A 3 20.24 11.48 15.29
C ILE A 3 20.60 12.81 14.60
N ASN A 4 19.68 13.36 13.80
CA ASN A 4 19.91 14.62 13.09
C ASN A 4 19.92 15.81 14.03
N GLN A 5 19.08 15.80 15.07
CA GLN A 5 19.03 16.86 16.09
C GLN A 5 20.31 16.85 16.94
N THR A 6 20.75 15.68 17.40
CA THR A 6 22.00 15.58 18.16
C THR A 6 23.22 15.96 17.32
N LYS A 7 23.19 15.66 16.02
CA LYS A 7 24.22 16.11 15.07
C LYS A 7 24.22 17.64 14.92
N ALA A 8 23.05 18.27 14.81
CA ALA A 8 22.94 19.72 14.72
C ALA A 8 23.44 20.42 15.99
N GLN A 9 23.07 19.89 17.17
CA GLN A 9 23.56 20.40 18.46
C GLN A 9 25.07 20.22 18.62
N LEU A 10 25.64 19.10 18.17
CA LEU A 10 27.09 18.90 18.14
C LEU A 10 27.78 19.92 17.23
N THR A 11 27.23 20.18 16.04
CA THR A 11 27.81 21.19 15.13
C THR A 11 27.72 22.60 15.71
N GLU A 12 26.63 22.91 16.41
CA GLU A 12 26.44 24.18 17.11
C GLU A 12 27.46 24.33 18.25
N ALA A 13 27.62 23.29 19.09
CA ALA A 13 28.59 23.30 20.18
C ALA A 13 30.04 23.45 19.67
N ILE A 14 30.40 22.77 18.58
CA ILE A 14 31.71 22.93 17.93
C ILE A 14 31.89 24.35 17.38
N GLY A 15 30.83 24.91 16.78
CA GLY A 15 30.83 26.28 16.29
C GLY A 15 31.07 27.30 17.41
N LEU A 16 30.33 27.19 18.51
CA LEU A 16 30.49 28.04 19.70
C LEU A 16 31.89 27.92 20.31
N TYR A 17 32.41 26.69 20.42
CA TYR A 17 33.77 26.46 20.92
C TYR A 17 34.83 27.15 20.05
N ASN A 18 34.73 27.01 18.72
CA ASN A 18 35.67 27.65 17.80
C ASN A 18 35.56 29.17 17.82
N HIS A 19 34.33 29.69 17.97
CA HIS A 19 34.09 31.13 18.11
C HIS A 19 34.74 31.67 19.38
N LEU A 20 34.45 31.08 20.55
CA LEU A 20 35.06 31.47 21.83
C LEU A 20 36.58 31.38 21.79
N LYS A 21 37.11 30.32 21.18
CA LYS A 21 38.56 30.15 21.01
C LYS A 21 39.16 31.29 20.16
N ALA A 22 38.54 31.63 19.04
CA ALA A 22 38.98 32.74 18.19
C ALA A 22 38.87 34.10 18.92
N GLU A 23 37.83 34.31 19.72
CA GLU A 23 37.68 35.53 20.52
C GLU A 23 38.72 35.67 21.62
N LEU A 24 39.17 34.56 22.21
CA LEU A 24 40.26 34.50 23.19
C LEU A 24 41.64 34.70 22.54
N ASP A 25 41.85 34.17 21.33
CA ASP A 25 43.09 34.32 20.58
C ASP A 25 43.26 35.75 20.01
N ASN A 26 42.16 36.46 19.75
CA ASN A 26 42.14 37.85 19.28
C ASN A 26 42.51 38.86 20.38
N LYS A 27 43.81 38.99 20.67
CA LYS A 27 44.37 39.92 21.68
C LYS A 27 44.39 41.40 21.26
N ASN A 28 44.16 41.71 19.99
CA ASN A 28 44.61 42.98 19.40
C ASN A 28 43.74 44.22 19.69
N ASN A 29 42.60 44.10 20.36
CA ASN A 29 41.67 45.23 20.52
C ASN A 29 41.37 45.59 21.98
N LEU A 30 41.95 44.91 22.98
CA LEU A 30 41.55 45.02 24.39
C LEU A 30 41.77 46.43 24.97
N GLU A 31 42.78 47.16 24.50
CA GLU A 31 43.12 48.50 25.00
C GLU A 31 42.20 49.62 24.45
N ALA A 32 41.41 49.35 23.41
CA ALA A 32 40.55 50.34 22.75
C ALA A 32 39.08 50.31 23.19
N TYR A 33 38.69 49.37 24.05
CA TYR A 33 37.32 49.22 24.53
C TYR A 33 36.99 50.23 25.63
N SER A 34 35.82 50.84 25.56
CA SER A 34 35.24 51.56 26.69
C SER A 34 34.79 50.58 27.79
N GLU A 35 34.70 51.06 29.04
CA GLU A 35 34.28 50.25 30.19
C GLU A 35 32.93 49.54 29.97
N ASN A 36 31.99 50.22 29.32
CA ASN A 36 30.68 49.64 29.01
C ASN A 36 30.77 48.51 27.98
N GLU A 37 31.61 48.67 26.96
CA GLU A 37 31.81 47.64 25.93
C GLU A 37 32.60 46.44 26.46
N TRP A 38 33.51 46.67 27.43
CA TRP A 38 34.15 45.61 28.19
C TRP A 38 33.15 44.77 28.97
N GLN A 39 32.23 45.42 29.69
CA GLN A 39 31.22 44.72 30.46
C GLN A 39 30.25 43.92 29.58
N THR A 40 29.83 44.45 28.43
CA THR A 40 28.97 43.70 27.50
C THR A 40 29.69 42.52 26.89
N ARG A 41 30.97 42.69 26.51
CA ARG A 41 31.79 41.58 25.99
C ARG A 41 31.96 40.46 27.01
N ILE A 42 32.28 40.76 28.26
CA ILE A 42 32.42 39.76 29.32
C ILE A 42 31.08 39.05 29.58
N ARG A 43 29.96 39.78 29.60
CA ARG A 43 28.62 39.17 29.75
C ARG A 43 28.32 38.23 28.58
N ASN A 44 28.60 38.63 27.34
CA ASN A 44 28.36 37.81 26.16
C ASN A 44 29.21 36.53 26.16
N LEU A 45 30.52 36.65 26.45
CA LEU A 45 31.42 35.51 26.63
C LEU A 45 30.92 34.56 27.72
N GLY A 46 30.45 35.09 28.85
CA GLY A 46 29.87 34.30 29.94
C GLY A 46 28.60 33.56 29.52
N LEU A 47 27.70 34.20 28.76
CA LEU A 47 26.49 33.58 28.22
C LEU A 47 26.82 32.48 27.22
N GLU A 48 27.77 32.71 26.33
CA GLU A 48 28.19 31.73 25.32
C GLU A 48 28.92 30.54 25.94
N ALA A 49 29.78 30.77 26.94
CA ALA A 49 30.40 29.72 27.72
C ALA A 49 29.35 28.90 28.49
N ALA A 50 28.35 29.55 29.10
CA ALA A 50 27.26 28.85 29.78
C ALA A 50 26.42 28.01 28.80
N LYS A 51 26.13 28.51 27.60
CA LYS A 51 25.47 27.75 26.53
C LYS A 51 26.29 26.54 26.11
N LEU A 52 27.61 26.70 25.93
CA LEU A 52 28.52 25.61 25.59
C LEU A 52 28.51 24.52 26.67
N ILE A 53 28.62 24.89 27.95
CA ILE A 53 28.60 23.97 29.09
C ILE A 53 27.26 23.22 29.14
N HIS A 54 26.15 23.92 28.92
CA HIS A 54 24.82 23.31 28.89
C HIS A 54 24.68 22.29 27.76
N LEU A 55 25.11 22.64 26.54
CA LEU A 55 25.11 21.71 25.40
C LEU A 55 26.03 20.51 25.63
N GLY A 56 27.21 20.73 26.20
CA GLY A 56 28.13 19.66 26.57
C GLY A 56 27.47 18.66 27.52
N ARG A 57 26.82 19.15 28.58
CA ARG A 57 26.11 18.29 29.54
C ARG A 57 25.00 17.46 28.90
N ILE A 58 24.22 18.04 27.99
CA ILE A 58 23.16 17.31 27.26
C ILE A 58 23.75 16.22 26.35
N LEU A 59 24.91 16.49 25.74
CA LEU A 59 25.56 15.57 24.80
C LEU A 59 26.33 14.45 25.51
N ASP A 60 26.83 14.71 26.72
CA ASP A 60 27.54 13.75 27.59
C ASP A 60 26.59 12.78 28.31
N ASP A 61 25.27 12.89 28.12
CA ASP A 61 24.30 11.98 28.71
C ASP A 61 24.51 10.52 28.22
N ASP A 62 24.94 9.65 29.13
CA ASP A 62 25.21 8.22 28.89
C ASP A 62 24.04 7.48 28.21
N HIS A 63 22.82 7.79 28.61
CA HIS A 63 21.61 7.22 28.03
C HIS A 63 21.37 7.68 26.59
N LEU A 64 21.67 8.95 26.30
CA LEU A 64 21.57 9.52 24.96
C LEU A 64 22.58 8.85 24.02
N ILE A 65 23.83 8.70 24.46
CA ILE A 65 24.89 8.01 23.71
C ILE A 65 24.51 6.55 23.42
N LYS A 66 24.03 5.80 24.42
CA LYS A 66 23.55 4.41 24.24
C LYS A 66 22.40 4.33 23.23
N ASN A 67 21.44 5.25 23.29
CA ASN A 67 20.29 5.29 22.38
C ASN A 67 20.72 5.63 20.94
N LEU A 68 21.59 6.61 20.74
CA LEU A 68 22.14 6.94 19.43
C LEU A 68 22.88 5.76 18.80
N ASN A 69 23.71 5.07 19.58
CA ASN A 69 24.40 3.86 19.16
C ASN A 69 23.42 2.75 18.74
N TYR A 70 22.35 2.55 19.50
CA TYR A 70 21.30 1.59 19.13
C TYR A 70 20.62 1.97 17.81
N LYS A 71 20.23 3.24 17.64
CA LYS A 71 19.61 3.74 16.41
C LYS A 71 20.55 3.59 15.22
N GLN A 72 21.83 3.90 15.38
CA GLN A 72 22.85 3.73 14.33
C GLN A 72 23.02 2.25 13.95
N LYS A 73 23.09 1.34 14.93
CA LYS A 73 23.13 -0.12 14.68
C LYS A 73 21.86 -0.61 13.98
N LYS A 74 20.68 -0.10 14.35
CA LYS A 74 19.40 -0.41 13.70
C LYS A 74 19.41 0.00 12.22
N LEU A 75 19.86 1.22 11.91
CA LEU A 75 19.99 1.70 10.54
C LEU A 75 20.95 0.85 9.70
N LYS A 76 22.12 0.50 10.25
CA LYS A 76 23.08 -0.41 9.59
C LYS A 76 22.46 -1.79 9.30
N ARG A 77 21.75 -2.38 10.29
CA ARG A 77 21.05 -3.66 10.11
C ARG A 77 19.98 -3.58 9.03
N HIS A 78 19.17 -2.51 9.04
CA HIS A 78 18.13 -2.31 8.03
C HIS A 78 18.71 -2.13 6.63
N GLY A 79 19.77 -1.33 6.46
CA GLY A 79 20.47 -1.18 5.19
C GLY A 79 21.05 -2.51 4.67
N ASN A 80 21.64 -3.32 5.55
CA ASN A 80 22.13 -4.66 5.19
C ASN A 80 20.99 -5.62 4.81
N TRP A 81 19.87 -5.57 5.54
CA TRP A 81 18.67 -6.34 5.22
C TRP A 81 18.11 -5.94 3.85
N GLN A 82 17.99 -4.65 3.55
CA GLN A 82 17.53 -4.16 2.25
C GLN A 82 18.44 -4.63 1.11
N LYS A 83 19.77 -4.58 1.28
CA LYS A 83 20.72 -5.10 0.29
C LYS A 83 20.52 -6.61 0.05
N ARG A 84 20.38 -7.40 1.12
CA ARG A 84 20.12 -8.84 1.03
C ARG A 84 18.77 -9.14 0.36
N HIS A 85 17.74 -8.38 0.71
CA HIS A 85 16.41 -8.51 0.14
C HIS A 85 16.41 -8.21 -1.36
N ARG A 86 17.02 -7.09 -1.79
CA ARG A 86 17.17 -6.75 -3.22
C ARG A 86 17.87 -7.86 -4.00
N LYS A 87 18.96 -8.43 -3.47
CA LYS A 87 19.67 -9.57 -4.10
C LYS A 87 18.77 -10.81 -4.21
N ARG A 88 18.02 -11.15 -3.16
CA ARG A 88 17.11 -12.29 -3.14
C ARG A 88 15.97 -12.12 -4.16
N VAL A 89 15.36 -10.94 -4.22
CA VAL A 89 14.31 -10.63 -5.21
C VAL A 89 14.84 -10.73 -6.64
N GLN A 90 16.04 -10.21 -6.91
CA GLN A 90 16.68 -10.35 -8.22
C GLN A 90 16.95 -11.82 -8.57
N GLN A 91 17.44 -12.63 -7.62
CA GLN A 91 17.63 -14.07 -7.85
C GLN A 91 16.32 -14.79 -8.15
N ILE A 92 15.25 -14.52 -7.39
CA ILE A 92 13.92 -15.09 -7.65
C ILE A 92 13.42 -14.69 -9.04
N ARG A 93 13.59 -13.42 -9.44
CA ARG A 93 13.21 -12.95 -10.78
C ARG A 93 13.97 -13.69 -11.89
N ARG A 94 15.29 -13.87 -11.74
CA ARG A 94 16.11 -14.66 -12.68
C ARG A 94 15.66 -16.11 -12.75
N GLN A 95 15.36 -16.74 -11.61
CA GLN A 95 14.86 -18.12 -11.60
C GLN A 95 13.49 -18.26 -12.28
N ARG A 96 12.59 -17.28 -12.07
CA ARG A 96 11.29 -17.24 -12.76
C ARG A 96 11.46 -17.14 -14.27
N LEU A 97 12.32 -16.24 -14.76
CA LEU A 97 12.63 -16.12 -16.18
C LEU A 97 13.15 -17.44 -16.76
N LYS A 98 14.11 -18.10 -16.10
CA LYS A 98 14.62 -19.41 -16.54
C LYS A 98 13.53 -20.50 -16.57
N ARG A 99 12.61 -20.52 -15.60
CA ARG A 99 11.48 -21.46 -15.59
C ARG A 99 10.51 -21.16 -16.74
N ASN A 100 10.22 -19.88 -16.98
CA ASN A 100 9.35 -19.45 -18.07
C ASN A 100 9.97 -19.81 -19.43
N GLU A 101 11.26 -19.57 -19.65
CA GLU A 101 11.98 -19.96 -20.87
C GLU A 101 11.91 -21.48 -21.11
N LYS A 102 12.12 -22.29 -20.07
CA LYS A 102 11.96 -23.75 -20.17
C LYS A 102 10.53 -24.13 -20.53
N TRP A 103 9.55 -23.52 -19.86
CA TRP A 103 8.13 -23.78 -20.12
C TRP A 103 7.71 -23.41 -21.54
N ILE A 104 8.20 -22.28 -22.06
CA ILE A 104 8.00 -21.87 -23.46
C ILE A 104 8.60 -22.91 -24.41
N LYS A 105 9.87 -23.32 -24.19
CA LYS A 105 10.51 -24.36 -25.00
C LYS A 105 9.75 -25.69 -24.98
N ASP A 106 9.26 -26.11 -23.81
CA ASP A 106 8.46 -27.33 -23.67
C ASP A 106 7.13 -27.23 -24.44
N ILE A 107 6.49 -26.05 -24.43
CA ILE A 107 5.27 -25.79 -25.21
C ILE A 107 5.57 -25.77 -26.69
N GLU A 108 6.60 -25.04 -27.12
CA GLU A 108 7.04 -25.00 -28.51
C GLU A 108 7.36 -26.41 -29.00
N TRP A 109 8.04 -27.23 -28.20
CA TRP A 109 8.30 -28.62 -28.51
C TRP A 109 7.01 -29.44 -28.66
N ARG A 110 6.03 -29.27 -27.74
CA ARG A 110 4.72 -29.93 -27.85
C ARG A 110 3.98 -29.49 -29.12
N VAL A 111 3.94 -28.19 -29.39
CA VAL A 111 3.25 -27.59 -30.54
C VAL A 111 3.89 -28.01 -31.86
N THR A 112 5.22 -28.04 -31.94
CA THR A 112 5.98 -28.50 -33.13
C THR A 112 5.94 -30.01 -33.33
N MET A 113 5.67 -30.81 -32.29
CA MET A 113 5.43 -32.25 -32.39
C MET A 113 3.96 -32.59 -32.73
N THR A 114 3.01 -31.70 -32.43
CA THR A 114 1.60 -31.88 -32.79
C THR A 114 1.19 -31.75 -34.28
N PRO A 115 1.95 -31.18 -35.26
CA PRO A 115 1.52 -31.05 -36.64
C PRO A 115 1.95 -32.26 -37.48
N SER A 116 1.72 -33.47 -36.96
CA SER A 116 1.79 -34.70 -37.77
C SER A 116 0.70 -35.70 -37.40
N ASN A 117 0.17 -35.66 -36.18
CA ASN A 117 -0.90 -36.57 -35.77
C ASN A 117 -2.30 -36.04 -36.12
N LEU A 118 -2.54 -34.72 -36.05
CA LEU A 118 -3.85 -34.15 -36.42
C LEU A 118 -4.09 -34.18 -37.95
N LEU A 119 -3.07 -33.91 -38.76
CA LEU A 119 -3.15 -34.02 -40.23
C LEU A 119 -3.28 -35.48 -40.70
N LYS A 120 -2.61 -36.44 -40.05
CA LYS A 120 -2.81 -37.88 -40.32
C LYS A 120 -4.22 -38.34 -39.97
N THR A 121 -4.85 -37.81 -38.90
CA THR A 121 -6.24 -38.18 -38.57
C THR A 121 -7.29 -37.59 -39.52
N ILE A 122 -6.99 -36.50 -40.22
CA ILE A 122 -7.89 -35.92 -41.22
C ILE A 122 -7.76 -36.69 -42.54
N ASN A 123 -6.54 -37.03 -42.97
CA ASN A 123 -6.30 -37.83 -44.18
C ASN A 123 -6.69 -39.31 -44.04
N ASN A 124 -6.68 -39.87 -42.82
CA ASN A 124 -7.06 -41.28 -42.58
C ASN A 124 -8.56 -41.48 -42.32
N LYS A 125 -9.37 -40.43 -42.28
CA LYS A 125 -10.84 -40.54 -42.18
C LYS A 125 -11.51 -40.83 -43.53
N SER A 126 -10.78 -40.68 -44.64
CA SER A 126 -11.28 -40.98 -45.99
C SER A 126 -10.82 -42.34 -46.55
N ILE A 127 -10.07 -43.18 -45.80
CA ILE A 127 -9.52 -44.46 -46.32
C ILE A 127 -9.69 -45.62 -45.31
N LEU A 128 -10.85 -45.79 -44.68
CA LEU A 128 -11.09 -46.97 -43.83
C LEU A 128 -12.47 -47.58 -44.09
N GLN A 129 -12.71 -47.96 -45.34
CA GLN A 129 -13.29 -49.27 -45.62
C GLN A 129 -12.11 -50.14 -46.03
N GLU A 130 -11.72 -51.09 -45.18
CA GLU A 130 -11.37 -52.46 -45.58
C GLU A 130 -10.86 -53.28 -44.39
N THR A 131 -11.30 -54.53 -44.45
CA THR A 131 -11.08 -55.69 -43.61
C THR A 131 -9.62 -56.01 -43.27
N GLY A 132 -9.41 -56.68 -42.13
CA GLY A 132 -8.26 -57.58 -41.92
C GLY A 132 -7.24 -57.12 -40.88
N ASN A 133 -7.31 -57.74 -39.69
CA ASN A 133 -6.35 -57.65 -38.58
C ASN A 133 -6.16 -56.26 -37.93
N GLU A 134 -6.84 -56.03 -36.80
CA GLU A 134 -6.54 -54.88 -35.94
C GLU A 134 -5.07 -54.96 -35.49
N PRO A 135 -4.22 -53.94 -35.74
CA PRO A 135 -2.84 -53.94 -35.27
C PRO A 135 -2.85 -54.10 -33.74
N LYS A 136 -1.95 -54.94 -33.21
CA LYS A 136 -1.83 -55.24 -31.76
C LYS A 136 -1.87 -53.99 -30.88
N ASP A 137 -1.43 -52.86 -31.41
CA ASP A 137 -1.43 -51.57 -30.72
C ASP A 137 -2.84 -50.97 -30.55
N LYS A 138 -3.78 -51.16 -31.49
CA LYS A 138 -5.18 -50.74 -31.32
C LYS A 138 -5.89 -51.54 -30.22
N LEU A 139 -5.61 -52.84 -30.12
CA LEU A 139 -6.15 -53.68 -29.05
C LEU A 139 -5.60 -53.25 -27.68
N LYS A 140 -4.27 -53.02 -27.58
CA LYS A 140 -3.65 -52.46 -26.36
C LYS A 140 -4.22 -51.10 -26.00
N ILE A 141 -4.45 -50.22 -26.98
CA ILE A 141 -5.09 -48.91 -26.75
C ILE A 141 -6.51 -49.08 -26.20
N LYS A 142 -7.30 -50.03 -26.74
CA LYS A 142 -8.63 -50.37 -26.22
C LYS A 142 -8.57 -50.94 -24.79
N GLU A 143 -7.56 -51.73 -24.47
CA GLU A 143 -7.35 -52.25 -23.12
C GLU A 143 -6.95 -51.13 -22.14
N PHE A 144 -5.99 -50.29 -22.51
CA PHE A 144 -5.58 -49.16 -21.68
C PHE A 144 -6.69 -48.14 -21.50
N SER A 145 -7.53 -47.89 -22.52
CA SER A 145 -8.69 -46.99 -22.37
C SER A 145 -9.74 -47.58 -21.44
N ARG A 146 -9.99 -48.89 -21.49
CA ARG A 146 -10.85 -49.59 -20.51
C ARG A 146 -10.29 -49.52 -19.09
N ILE A 147 -8.98 -49.72 -18.91
CA ILE A 147 -8.31 -49.61 -17.61
C ILE A 147 -8.40 -48.19 -17.08
N LEU A 148 -8.11 -47.18 -17.92
CA LEU A 148 -8.19 -45.77 -17.56
C LEU A 148 -9.60 -45.40 -17.13
N SER A 149 -10.63 -45.87 -17.85
CA SER A 149 -12.04 -45.68 -17.49
C SER A 149 -12.37 -46.28 -16.11
N LYS A 150 -11.90 -47.49 -15.82
CA LYS A 150 -12.08 -48.10 -14.49
C LYS A 150 -11.34 -47.33 -13.39
N LEU A 151 -10.13 -46.83 -13.67
CA LEU A 151 -9.33 -46.05 -12.72
C LEU A 151 -9.94 -44.67 -12.45
N THR A 152 -10.49 -44.00 -13.46
CA THR A 152 -11.22 -42.74 -13.26
C THR A 152 -12.51 -42.96 -12.47
N GLN A 153 -13.26 -44.02 -12.74
CA GLN A 153 -14.41 -44.41 -11.91
C GLN A 153 -14.01 -44.66 -10.45
N LEU A 154 -12.92 -45.40 -10.21
CA LEU A 154 -12.41 -45.68 -8.87
C LEU A 154 -11.91 -44.42 -8.16
N ARG A 155 -11.24 -43.50 -8.87
CA ARG A 155 -10.86 -42.17 -8.36
C ARG A 155 -12.09 -41.38 -7.93
N ASN A 156 -13.14 -41.37 -8.75
CA ASN A 156 -14.37 -40.63 -8.47
C ASN A 156 -15.11 -41.20 -7.25
N LEU A 157 -15.17 -42.53 -7.11
CA LEU A 157 -15.75 -43.17 -5.92
C LEU A 157 -14.95 -42.87 -4.65
N ARG A 158 -13.62 -42.89 -4.72
CA ARG A 158 -12.76 -42.51 -3.59
C ARG A 158 -12.93 -41.04 -3.20
N ARG A 159 -13.03 -40.14 -4.18
CA ARG A 159 -13.32 -38.72 -3.95
C ARG A 159 -14.68 -38.52 -3.31
N LYS A 160 -15.75 -39.11 -3.85
CA LYS A 160 -17.09 -39.07 -3.23
C LYS A 160 -17.09 -39.57 -1.78
N LYS A 161 -16.35 -40.64 -1.50
CA LYS A 161 -16.16 -41.15 -0.12
C LYS A 161 -15.44 -40.15 0.79
N LEU A 162 -14.49 -39.39 0.26
CA LEU A 162 -13.75 -38.35 0.99
C LEU A 162 -14.58 -37.07 1.14
N GLU A 163 -15.37 -36.69 0.15
CA GLU A 163 -16.33 -35.58 0.21
C GLU A 163 -17.43 -35.85 1.25
N ALA A 164 -17.95 -37.07 1.32
CA ALA A 164 -18.87 -37.49 2.38
C ALA A 164 -18.24 -37.41 3.78
N LYS A 165 -16.90 -37.40 3.88
CA LYS A 165 -16.12 -37.18 5.10
C LYS A 165 -15.67 -35.72 5.28
N GLY A 166 -16.09 -34.81 4.40
CA GLY A 166 -15.78 -33.38 4.46
C GLY A 166 -14.48 -32.94 3.78
N HIS A 167 -13.82 -33.79 2.98
CA HIS A 167 -12.65 -33.39 2.17
C HIS A 167 -13.08 -32.76 0.83
N PHE A 168 -12.40 -31.67 0.45
CA PHE A 168 -12.77 -30.85 -0.70
C PHE A 168 -11.78 -30.98 -1.88
N PHE A 169 -12.28 -31.16 -3.11
CA PHE A 169 -11.46 -31.24 -4.33
C PHE A 169 -11.84 -30.14 -5.32
N ALA A 170 -10.87 -29.33 -5.74
CA ALA A 170 -11.10 -28.15 -6.59
C ALA A 170 -11.25 -28.46 -8.10
N ASP A 171 -10.96 -29.69 -8.53
CA ASP A 171 -10.85 -30.02 -9.97
C ASP A 171 -12.20 -30.19 -10.67
N ASP A 172 -13.25 -30.65 -9.96
CA ASP A 172 -14.59 -30.77 -10.52
C ASP A 172 -15.47 -29.71 -9.88
N GLY A 173 -15.74 -28.67 -10.66
CA GLY A 173 -16.36 -27.44 -10.22
C GLY A 173 -17.63 -27.66 -9.40
N ASN A 174 -17.53 -27.37 -8.10
CA ASN A 174 -18.68 -26.93 -7.33
C ASN A 174 -19.41 -25.85 -8.14
N GLN A 175 -20.73 -26.00 -8.33
CA GLN A 175 -21.57 -24.91 -8.85
C GLN A 175 -21.26 -23.60 -8.12
N PHE A 176 -21.00 -23.67 -6.81
CA PHE A 176 -20.55 -22.55 -5.99
C PHE A 176 -19.22 -21.93 -6.46
N PHE A 177 -18.17 -22.72 -6.70
CA PHE A 177 -16.88 -22.17 -7.15
C PHE A 177 -16.98 -21.59 -8.57
N ASN A 178 -17.75 -22.24 -9.45
CA ASN A 178 -18.05 -21.71 -10.77
C ASN A 178 -18.88 -20.43 -10.71
N GLN A 179 -19.81 -20.31 -9.76
CA GLN A 179 -20.57 -19.09 -9.51
C GLN A 179 -19.69 -17.97 -8.94
N VAL A 180 -18.82 -18.26 -7.98
CA VAL A 180 -17.86 -17.29 -7.42
C VAL A 180 -16.87 -16.83 -8.48
N LYS A 181 -16.37 -17.75 -9.32
CA LYS A 181 -15.48 -17.44 -10.43
C LYS A 181 -16.19 -16.59 -11.49
N LYS A 182 -17.42 -16.95 -11.89
CA LYS A 182 -18.24 -16.13 -12.80
C LYS A 182 -18.53 -14.75 -12.22
N TRP A 183 -18.86 -14.66 -10.93
CA TRP A 183 -19.08 -13.39 -10.24
C TRP A 183 -17.81 -12.53 -10.24
N HIS A 184 -16.65 -13.13 -9.99
CA HIS A 184 -15.37 -12.43 -10.02
C HIS A 184 -14.99 -11.97 -11.43
N GLU A 185 -15.21 -12.80 -12.45
CA GLU A 185 -14.97 -12.46 -13.86
C GLU A 185 -15.95 -11.37 -14.35
N SER A 186 -17.21 -11.39 -13.93
CA SER A 186 -18.19 -10.33 -14.21
C SER A 186 -17.78 -9.01 -13.57
N ASN A 187 -17.41 -9.02 -12.27
CA ASN A 187 -16.93 -7.81 -11.59
C ASN A 187 -15.65 -7.26 -12.21
N GLN A 188 -14.72 -8.12 -12.63
CA GLN A 188 -13.50 -7.67 -13.31
C GLN A 188 -13.80 -7.07 -14.68
N LYS A 189 -14.76 -7.63 -15.44
CA LYS A 189 -15.20 -7.07 -16.71
C LYS A 189 -15.97 -5.76 -16.54
N GLU A 190 -16.78 -5.62 -15.48
CA GLU A 190 -17.40 -4.35 -15.11
C GLU A 190 -16.36 -3.32 -14.71
N GLN A 191 -15.36 -3.69 -13.90
CA GLN A 191 -14.25 -2.80 -13.57
C GLN A 191 -13.47 -2.38 -14.81
N GLN A 192 -13.15 -3.31 -15.72
CA GLN A 192 -12.47 -2.98 -16.98
C GLN A 192 -13.34 -2.13 -17.91
N ARG A 193 -14.66 -2.35 -17.97
CA ARG A 193 -15.58 -1.48 -18.70
C ARG A 193 -15.66 -0.09 -18.10
N LEU A 194 -15.72 0.01 -16.78
CA LEU A 194 -15.72 1.30 -16.07
C LEU A 194 -14.38 2.02 -16.27
N GLU A 195 -13.25 1.31 -16.25
CA GLU A 195 -11.92 1.84 -16.56
C GLU A 195 -11.82 2.27 -18.04
N GLU A 196 -12.38 1.51 -19.00
CA GLU A 196 -12.45 1.87 -20.42
C GLU A 196 -13.38 3.07 -20.67
N GLU A 197 -14.50 3.17 -19.95
CA GLU A 197 -15.41 4.32 -19.95
C GLU A 197 -14.76 5.55 -19.31
N GLU A 198 -13.99 5.37 -18.22
CA GLU A 198 -13.20 6.40 -17.55
C GLU A 198 -12.06 6.91 -18.45
N TYR A 199 -11.34 6.03 -19.13
CA TYR A 199 -10.34 6.40 -20.15
C TYR A 199 -10.96 7.04 -21.40
N GLY A 200 -12.21 6.71 -21.74
CA GLY A 200 -13.00 7.38 -22.77
C GLY A 200 -13.45 8.80 -22.36
N LEU A 201 -13.80 8.99 -21.09
CA LEU A 201 -14.20 10.26 -20.49
C LEU A 201 -13.04 11.26 -20.31
N ILE A 202 -11.80 10.78 -20.13
CA ILE A 202 -10.61 11.64 -20.05
C ILE A 202 -10.33 12.37 -21.38
N LYS A 203 -10.88 11.91 -22.53
CA LYS A 203 -10.86 12.68 -23.79
C LYS A 203 -11.99 13.72 -23.92
N GLU A 204 -12.96 13.74 -23.02
CA GLU A 204 -14.12 14.65 -23.04
C GLU A 204 -14.13 15.67 -21.88
N GLU A 205 -12.97 16.02 -21.30
CA GLU A 205 -12.85 17.10 -20.29
C GLU A 205 -13.02 18.53 -20.86
N GLN A 206 -13.85 18.71 -21.87
CA GLN A 206 -14.34 20.02 -22.30
C GLN A 206 -15.84 19.98 -22.57
N LYS A 207 -16.64 19.59 -21.57
CA LYS A 207 -18.10 19.83 -21.57
C LYS A 207 -18.58 20.40 -20.23
N PRO A 208 -19.56 21.31 -20.26
CA PRO A 208 -19.94 22.14 -19.12
C PRO A 208 -20.59 21.31 -18.00
N SER A 209 -20.36 21.74 -16.76
CA SER A 209 -20.88 21.15 -15.53
C SER A 209 -22.34 20.68 -15.65
N LYS A 210 -22.59 19.40 -15.37
CA LYS A 210 -23.94 18.83 -15.27
C LYS A 210 -24.80 19.69 -14.34
N LYS A 211 -25.98 20.12 -14.80
CA LYS A 211 -26.95 20.88 -13.98
C LYS A 211 -27.45 20.00 -12.83
N LEU A 212 -27.46 20.56 -11.63
CA LEU A 212 -27.90 19.89 -10.41
C LEU A 212 -29.36 19.44 -10.54
N THR A 213 -29.60 18.13 -10.46
CA THR A 213 -30.95 17.57 -10.33
C THR A 213 -31.35 17.56 -8.85
N VAL A 214 -32.23 18.50 -8.47
CA VAL A 214 -32.89 18.53 -7.16
C VAL A 214 -33.87 17.36 -7.07
N HIS A 215 -33.78 16.55 -6.01
CA HIS A 215 -34.62 15.37 -5.86
C HIS A 215 -36.10 15.75 -5.68
N LYS A 216 -37.03 14.98 -6.27
CA LYS A 216 -38.45 15.37 -6.32
C LYS A 216 -39.12 15.45 -4.93
N GLN A 217 -38.66 14.66 -3.98
CA GLN A 217 -39.22 14.56 -2.62
C GLN A 217 -38.57 15.51 -1.60
N ASP A 218 -37.68 16.39 -2.07
CA ASP A 218 -36.93 17.26 -1.18
C ASP A 218 -37.83 18.37 -0.59
N VAL A 219 -37.88 18.45 0.74
CA VAL A 219 -38.81 19.31 1.52
C VAL A 219 -38.37 20.78 1.49
N TRP A 220 -37.14 21.05 1.07
CA TRP A 220 -36.47 22.34 1.23
C TRP A 220 -36.70 23.33 0.08
N ARG A 221 -37.64 23.04 -0.84
CA ARG A 221 -37.93 23.86 -2.03
C ARG A 221 -38.35 25.31 -1.73
N HIS A 222 -38.82 25.57 -0.52
CA HIS A 222 -39.44 26.84 -0.12
C HIS A 222 -38.49 27.77 0.64
N MET A 223 -37.31 27.28 1.02
CA MET A 223 -36.31 28.08 1.72
C MET A 223 -35.22 28.52 0.74
N SER A 224 -34.61 29.68 0.98
CA SER A 224 -33.45 30.15 0.21
C SER A 224 -32.25 29.23 0.49
N ILE A 225 -32.21 28.10 -0.22
CA ILE A 225 -31.16 27.11 -0.06
C ILE A 225 -29.83 27.71 -0.53
N ASP A 226 -28.80 27.56 0.30
CA ASP A 226 -27.44 27.77 -0.16
C ASP A 226 -27.12 26.70 -1.21
N LYS A 227 -27.12 27.12 -2.47
CA LYS A 227 -26.89 26.26 -3.63
C LYS A 227 -25.52 25.59 -3.57
N THR A 228 -24.55 26.20 -2.89
CA THR A 228 -23.20 25.65 -2.75
C THR A 228 -23.18 24.49 -1.76
N ALA A 229 -23.79 24.65 -0.59
CA ALA A 229 -23.98 23.58 0.38
C ALA A 229 -24.84 22.46 -0.21
N TYR A 230 -25.98 22.78 -0.83
CA TYR A 230 -26.86 21.77 -1.42
C TYR A 230 -26.16 20.96 -2.52
N ARG A 231 -25.34 21.61 -3.35
CA ARG A 231 -24.51 20.93 -4.34
C ARG A 231 -23.58 19.93 -3.69
N TYR A 232 -22.86 20.31 -2.63
CA TYR A 232 -21.96 19.41 -1.91
C TYR A 232 -22.68 18.17 -1.37
N TRP A 233 -23.89 18.34 -0.85
CA TRP A 233 -24.71 17.24 -0.30
C TRP A 233 -25.22 16.28 -1.38
N CYS A 234 -25.67 16.79 -2.53
CA CYS A 234 -26.20 15.94 -3.60
C CYS A 234 -25.12 15.36 -4.53
N GLU A 235 -23.89 15.87 -4.51
CA GLU A 235 -22.83 15.44 -5.43
C GLU A 235 -22.43 13.97 -5.22
N SER A 236 -22.49 13.49 -3.97
CA SER A 236 -22.15 12.11 -3.63
C SER A 236 -23.14 11.10 -4.18
N ASP A 237 -24.41 11.47 -4.31
CA ASP A 237 -25.46 10.59 -4.85
C ASP A 237 -25.41 10.51 -6.37
N GLN A 238 -24.83 11.53 -7.02
CA GLN A 238 -24.75 11.64 -8.47
C GLN A 238 -23.46 11.08 -9.06
N SER A 239 -22.39 10.98 -8.27
CA SER A 239 -21.10 10.48 -8.74
C SER A 239 -20.30 9.76 -7.65
N LEU A 240 -19.83 8.56 -7.99
CA LEU A 240 -18.96 7.76 -7.12
C LEU A 240 -17.65 8.49 -6.81
N GLU A 241 -17.11 9.25 -7.76
CA GLU A 241 -15.90 10.04 -7.56
C GLU A 241 -16.08 11.15 -6.51
N ALA A 242 -17.20 11.88 -6.54
CA ALA A 242 -17.48 12.88 -5.51
C ALA A 242 -17.74 12.23 -4.14
N LEU A 243 -18.37 11.06 -4.09
CA LEU A 243 -18.52 10.28 -2.85
C LEU A 243 -17.15 9.89 -2.28
N LEU A 244 -16.24 9.36 -3.09
CA LEU A 244 -14.88 9.03 -2.67
C LEU A 244 -14.08 10.26 -2.23
N ARG A 245 -14.22 11.37 -2.96
CA ARG A 245 -13.59 12.66 -2.60
C ARG A 245 -14.10 13.17 -1.26
N ASN A 246 -15.42 13.19 -1.07
CA ASN A 246 -16.05 13.58 0.19
C ASN A 246 -15.59 12.67 1.33
N ARG A 247 -15.57 11.35 1.13
CA ARG A 247 -15.09 10.40 2.14
C ARG A 247 -13.63 10.65 2.53
N ARG A 248 -12.74 10.85 1.55
CA ARG A 248 -11.33 11.17 1.79
C ARG A 248 -11.16 12.48 2.54
N LEU A 249 -12.00 13.49 2.28
CA LEU A 249 -12.00 14.74 3.03
C LEU A 249 -12.39 14.51 4.49
N TRP A 250 -13.43 13.72 4.74
CA TRP A 250 -13.85 13.36 6.10
C TRP A 250 -12.81 12.53 6.85
N ASP A 251 -12.13 11.62 6.16
CA ASP A 251 -11.05 10.81 6.74
C ASP A 251 -9.88 11.66 7.25
N GLN A 252 -9.67 12.87 6.71
CA GLN A 252 -8.65 13.81 7.24
C GLN A 252 -8.98 14.33 8.65
N TYR A 253 -10.24 14.22 9.09
CA TYR A 253 -10.71 14.68 10.38
C TYR A 253 -10.92 13.55 11.39
N ILE A 254 -10.79 12.29 10.98
CA ILE A 254 -10.94 11.12 11.86
C ILE A 254 -9.57 10.78 12.47
N ILE A 255 -9.46 10.90 13.79
CA ILE A 255 -8.25 10.59 14.55
C ILE A 255 -8.09 9.07 14.64
N THR A 256 -6.98 8.52 14.15
CA THR A 256 -6.73 7.07 14.22
C THR A 256 -5.86 6.63 15.40
N ASP A 257 -5.16 7.55 16.09
CA ASP A 257 -4.35 7.19 17.27
C ASP A 257 -4.12 8.40 18.20
N SER A 258 -4.38 8.24 19.49
CA SER A 258 -4.19 9.25 20.55
C SER A 258 -2.73 9.55 20.92
N LYS A 259 -1.75 9.14 20.08
CA LYS A 259 -0.31 9.22 20.41
C LYS A 259 0.45 10.26 19.59
N ASP A 260 -0.18 10.85 18.58
CA ASP A 260 0.45 11.85 17.73
C ASP A 260 0.05 13.25 18.21
N ASN A 261 0.82 13.78 19.18
CA ASN A 261 0.70 15.15 19.69
C ASN A 261 1.13 16.23 18.68
N ASP A 262 1.47 15.87 17.44
CA ASP A 262 2.18 16.74 16.48
C ASP A 262 1.38 17.10 15.21
N LEU A 263 0.07 16.86 15.18
CA LEU A 263 -0.78 17.33 14.08
C LEU A 263 -1.86 18.26 14.61
N ILE A 264 -1.65 19.55 14.37
CA ILE A 264 -2.64 20.61 14.42
C ILE A 264 -4.01 20.06 14.01
N HIS A 265 -4.91 19.92 14.99
CA HIS A 265 -6.28 19.49 14.74
C HIS A 265 -6.90 20.43 13.70
N LYS A 266 -7.27 19.90 12.52
CA LYS A 266 -7.93 20.72 11.49
C LYS A 266 -9.34 21.16 11.90
N VAL A 267 -9.92 20.53 12.92
CA VAL A 267 -11.10 21.04 13.62
C VAL A 267 -10.62 21.69 14.92
N PRO A 268 -10.72 23.02 15.05
CA PRO A 268 -10.45 23.67 16.33
C PRO A 268 -11.40 23.11 17.40
N PRO A 269 -10.93 22.84 18.63
CA PRO A 269 -11.78 22.34 19.72
C PRO A 269 -12.94 23.28 20.09
N THR A 270 -12.95 24.51 19.57
CA THR A 270 -13.96 25.54 19.78
C THR A 270 -15.04 25.63 18.71
N PHE A 271 -14.93 24.87 17.61
CA PHE A 271 -15.80 25.06 16.44
C PHE A 271 -17.24 24.55 16.64
N ILE A 272 -17.45 23.67 17.62
CA ILE A 272 -18.77 23.19 18.01
C ILE A 272 -18.87 23.34 19.52
N PRO A 273 -19.73 24.22 20.07
CA PRO A 273 -20.01 24.21 21.50
C PRO A 273 -20.56 22.82 21.85
N PRO A 274 -20.01 22.11 22.84
CA PRO A 274 -20.54 20.82 23.22
C PRO A 274 -22.02 20.99 23.60
N PRO A 275 -22.91 20.11 23.14
CA PRO A 275 -24.31 20.19 23.53
C PRO A 275 -24.40 20.10 25.06
N PRO A 276 -25.37 20.79 25.69
CA PRO A 276 -25.58 20.65 27.11
C PRO A 276 -25.83 19.16 27.45
N PRO A 277 -25.34 18.68 28.60
CA PRO A 277 -25.50 17.30 28.99
C PRO A 277 -26.98 16.91 28.98
N ALA A 278 -27.30 15.78 28.35
CA ALA A 278 -28.68 15.34 28.16
C ALA A 278 -29.42 15.04 29.49
N ASN A 279 -28.70 14.91 30.60
CA ASN A 279 -29.24 14.69 31.94
C ASN A 279 -28.29 15.26 33.01
N TRP A 280 -28.83 15.65 34.17
CA TRP A 280 -28.08 16.18 35.31
C TRP A 280 -27.02 15.20 35.84
N ILE A 281 -27.27 13.89 35.75
CA ILE A 281 -26.31 12.84 36.12
C ILE A 281 -25.06 12.90 35.23
N TRP A 282 -25.23 13.20 33.94
CA TRP A 282 -24.09 13.37 33.03
C TRP A 282 -23.36 14.68 33.28
N ALA A 283 -24.09 15.73 33.69
CA ALA A 283 -23.49 17.02 34.04
C ALA A 283 -22.53 16.91 35.23
N SER A 284 -22.82 16.05 36.22
CA SER A 284 -21.95 15.91 37.41
C SER A 284 -20.58 15.28 37.13
N TYR A 285 -20.38 14.63 35.98
CA TYR A 285 -19.09 14.05 35.59
C TYR A 285 -18.20 14.98 34.76
N LEU A 286 -18.68 16.19 34.40
CA LEU A 286 -17.96 17.17 33.57
C LEU A 286 -17.41 18.37 34.37
N LEU A 287 -17.70 18.46 35.67
CA LEU A 287 -17.07 19.39 36.63
C LEU A 287 -15.76 18.78 37.16
#